data_AF-A0A7V9T5N4-F1
#
_entry.id   AF-A0A7V9T5N4-F1
#
_cell.length_a   1.000
_cell.length_b   1.000
_cell.length_c   1.000
_cell.angle_alpha   90.00
_cell.angle_beta   90.00
_cell.angle_gamma   90.00
#
_symmetry.space_group_name_H-M   'P 1'
#
loop_
_entity.id
_entity.type
_entity.pdbx_description
1 polymer ?
#
loop_
_entity_poly.entity_id
_entity_poly.type
_entity_poly.pdbx_seq_one_letter_code
_entity_poly.pdbx_strand_id
1 'polypeptide(L)'
;MSDTQSRSSEVEVHVDPLTAFTAFTEELDLWWVRGPINSYGAGKLVAMRCEPGVGGRLLEVYDRDSGEGLELARITVWEPGKHLAWQSALDDVRFDPTDNGTIVHLEATIPVGGSDRGGTSFIRVAPQWFGAWVARRDTSPHQLHDLARFALTLHYARPATAARWLAAAFGFESPSALPRGENVAPEVGAEDQWIEFHVGNCSLMIERMNGPLDHRQLTHVPWVFVDDLAAHLARARDNGATIVEGITTHGFESYVALDLEGRSWRFAKARPTQPR
;
A
#
# COMPACT_ATOMS: atom_id res chain seq x y z
N MET A 1 -5.01 -33.66 -17.28
CA MET A 1 -5.22 -33.66 -15.82
C MET A 1 -4.67 -32.33 -15.35
N SER A 2 -5.48 -31.44 -14.78
CA SER A 2 -4.94 -30.19 -14.21
C SER A 2 -4.40 -30.52 -12.83
N ASP A 3 -3.14 -30.23 -12.57
CA ASP A 3 -2.52 -30.48 -11.28
C ASP A 3 -2.88 -29.38 -10.27
N THR A 4 -2.74 -29.71 -8.99
CA THR A 4 -2.79 -28.74 -7.89
C THR A 4 -1.71 -27.69 -8.11
N GLN A 5 -2.06 -26.41 -8.03
CA GLN A 5 -1.09 -25.32 -8.17
C GLN A 5 -0.77 -24.76 -6.79
N SER A 6 0.50 -24.62 -6.43
CA SER A 6 0.90 -23.87 -5.23
C SER A 6 1.58 -22.55 -5.60
N ARG A 7 1.46 -21.57 -4.71
CA ARG A 7 2.11 -20.26 -4.73
C ARG A 7 2.72 -20.03 -3.36
N SER A 8 3.92 -19.49 -3.31
CA SER A 8 4.55 -19.14 -2.05
C SER A 8 5.24 -17.78 -2.14
N SER A 9 5.40 -17.15 -0.98
CA SER A 9 6.22 -15.96 -0.79
C SER A 9 6.88 -16.00 0.58
N GLU A 10 7.90 -15.16 0.75
CA GLU A 10 8.62 -15.02 2.01
C GLU A 10 8.92 -13.55 2.27
N VAL A 11 9.05 -13.22 3.56
CA VAL A 11 9.45 -11.89 4.01
C VAL A 11 10.31 -11.99 5.25
N GLU A 12 11.48 -11.37 5.20
CA GLU A 12 12.35 -11.23 6.36
C GLU A 12 11.96 -9.96 7.13
N VAL A 13 11.77 -10.10 8.43
CA VAL A 13 11.46 -8.99 9.34
C VAL A 13 12.42 -8.99 10.53
N HIS A 14 12.88 -7.80 10.93
CA HIS A 14 13.89 -7.62 11.98
C HIS A 14 13.29 -7.58 13.40
N VAL A 15 12.40 -8.52 13.69
CA VAL A 15 11.79 -8.72 15.01
C VAL A 15 11.77 -10.21 15.34
N ASP A 16 11.64 -10.55 16.62
CA ASP A 16 11.52 -11.94 17.05
C ASP A 16 10.20 -12.59 16.56
N PRO A 17 10.13 -13.94 16.50
CA PRO A 17 8.97 -14.62 15.90
C PRO A 17 7.64 -14.32 16.59
N LEU A 18 7.63 -14.13 17.92
CA LEU A 18 6.39 -13.81 18.64
C LEU A 18 5.90 -12.42 18.25
N THR A 19 6.79 -11.44 18.19
CA THR A 19 6.47 -10.09 17.71
C THR A 19 5.99 -10.09 16.26
N ALA A 20 6.64 -10.86 15.37
CA ALA A 20 6.21 -11.03 13.98
C ALA A 20 4.79 -11.63 13.90
N PHE A 21 4.51 -12.66 14.68
CA PHE A 21 3.19 -13.29 14.75
C PHE A 21 2.10 -12.33 15.25
N THR A 22 2.37 -11.60 16.32
CA THR A 22 1.44 -10.59 16.86
C THR A 22 1.16 -9.51 15.82
N ALA A 23 2.20 -8.98 15.15
CA ALA A 23 2.01 -8.00 14.10
C ALA A 23 1.23 -8.58 12.89
N PHE A 24 1.48 -9.83 12.52
CA PHE A 24 0.79 -10.46 11.40
C PHE A 24 -0.71 -10.63 11.66
N THR A 25 -1.07 -10.95 12.92
CA THR A 25 -2.45 -11.31 13.30
C THR A 25 -3.21 -10.13 13.91
N GLU A 26 -2.75 -9.62 15.06
CA GLU A 26 -3.44 -8.59 15.84
C GLU A 26 -3.37 -7.21 15.17
N GLU A 27 -2.33 -6.97 14.37
CA GLU A 27 -2.12 -5.70 13.66
C GLU A 27 -2.51 -5.81 12.17
N LEU A 28 -3.30 -6.83 11.78
CA LEU A 28 -3.75 -7.05 10.40
C LEU A 28 -4.31 -5.78 9.74
N ASP A 29 -5.14 -5.02 10.45
CA ASP A 29 -5.77 -3.81 9.92
C ASP A 29 -4.78 -2.63 9.77
N LEU A 30 -3.60 -2.70 10.40
CA LEU A 30 -2.56 -1.67 10.33
C LEU A 30 -1.62 -1.89 9.14
N TRP A 31 -1.43 -3.14 8.71
CA TRP A 31 -0.59 -3.45 7.55
C TRP A 31 -1.39 -3.80 6.29
N TRP A 32 -2.64 -4.23 6.40
CA TRP A 32 -3.49 -4.42 5.22
C TRP A 32 -3.85 -3.07 4.61
N VAL A 33 -3.48 -2.85 3.36
CA VAL A 33 -3.75 -1.58 2.67
C VAL A 33 -5.22 -1.53 2.28
N ARG A 34 -6.04 -0.91 3.12
CA ARG A 34 -7.46 -0.68 2.86
C ARG A 34 -7.65 0.30 1.71
N GLY A 35 -8.54 -0.06 0.78
CA GLY A 35 -8.84 0.74 -0.39
C GLY A 35 -9.84 0.03 -1.31
N PRO A 36 -10.31 0.70 -2.37
CA PRO A 36 -11.34 0.18 -3.26
C PRO A 36 -10.98 -1.12 -3.98
N ILE A 37 -9.70 -1.53 -3.94
CA ILE A 37 -9.15 -2.59 -4.78
C ILE A 37 -8.69 -3.82 -3.97
N ASN A 38 -8.40 -3.65 -2.68
CA ASN A 38 -7.82 -4.69 -1.82
C ASN A 38 -8.86 -5.32 -0.88
N SER A 39 -10.13 -5.32 -1.27
CA SER A 39 -11.23 -5.92 -0.50
C SER A 39 -12.39 -6.33 -1.41
N TYR A 40 -13.15 -7.33 -0.98
CA TYR A 40 -14.37 -7.79 -1.66
C TYR A 40 -15.53 -6.82 -1.45
N GLY A 41 -15.61 -6.20 -0.27
CA GLY A 41 -16.68 -5.29 0.12
C GLY A 41 -16.20 -3.87 0.43
N ALA A 42 -15.33 -3.28 -0.40
CA ALA A 42 -14.67 -2.00 -0.10
C ALA A 42 -15.58 -0.86 0.37
N GLY A 43 -16.80 -0.74 -0.19
CA GLY A 43 -17.76 0.29 0.22
C GLY A 43 -18.38 0.10 1.61
N LYS A 44 -18.14 -1.06 2.25
CA LYS A 44 -18.63 -1.43 3.58
C LYS A 44 -17.49 -1.70 4.57
N LEU A 45 -16.27 -1.93 4.09
CA LEU A 45 -15.13 -2.32 4.91
C LEU A 45 -14.84 -1.27 5.99
N VAL A 46 -14.88 -1.69 7.24
CA VAL A 46 -14.48 -0.85 8.39
C VAL A 46 -13.20 -1.35 9.06
N ALA A 47 -12.86 -2.64 8.93
CA ALA A 47 -11.62 -3.22 9.41
C ALA A 47 -11.33 -4.59 8.74
N MET A 48 -10.07 -4.95 8.62
CA MET A 48 -9.61 -6.33 8.49
C MET A 48 -9.35 -6.92 9.87
N ARG A 49 -9.79 -8.16 10.13
CA ARG A 49 -9.64 -8.77 11.45
C ARG A 49 -9.20 -10.23 11.38
N CYS A 50 -8.23 -10.58 12.21
CA CYS A 50 -7.92 -11.96 12.57
C CYS A 50 -8.38 -12.19 14.02
N GLU A 51 -9.39 -13.03 14.21
CA GLU A 51 -9.77 -13.47 15.55
C GLU A 51 -8.79 -14.53 16.06
N PRO A 52 -8.41 -14.50 17.35
CA PRO A 52 -7.37 -15.37 17.88
C PRO A 52 -7.83 -16.82 18.05
N GLY A 53 -6.86 -17.75 17.97
CA GLY A 53 -7.05 -19.15 18.31
C GLY A 53 -7.64 -20.01 17.19
N VAL A 54 -7.54 -21.34 17.37
CA VAL A 54 -8.18 -22.31 16.46
C VAL A 54 -9.69 -22.11 16.48
N GLY A 55 -10.30 -22.00 15.29
CA GLY A 55 -11.70 -21.67 15.10
C GLY A 55 -11.99 -20.18 14.91
N GLY A 56 -11.03 -19.30 15.20
CA GLY A 56 -11.11 -17.87 14.92
C GLY A 56 -11.25 -17.58 13.42
N ARG A 57 -11.78 -16.42 13.05
CA ARG A 57 -12.05 -16.04 11.67
C ARG A 57 -11.07 -14.98 11.16
N LEU A 58 -10.72 -15.06 9.87
CA LEU A 58 -10.21 -13.93 9.09
C LEU A 58 -11.39 -13.24 8.42
N LEU A 59 -11.53 -11.93 8.61
CA LEU A 59 -12.76 -11.20 8.29
C LEU A 59 -12.48 -9.86 7.59
N GLU A 60 -13.28 -9.55 6.57
CA GLU A 60 -13.63 -8.16 6.28
C GLU A 60 -14.80 -7.78 7.19
N VAL A 61 -14.55 -6.90 8.15
CA VAL A 61 -15.61 -6.37 9.03
C VAL A 61 -16.36 -5.29 8.29
N TYR A 62 -17.69 -5.40 8.24
CA TYR A 62 -18.57 -4.44 7.56
C TYR A 62 -19.44 -3.64 8.54
N ASP A 63 -19.65 -4.18 9.73
CA ASP A 63 -20.43 -3.53 10.79
C ASP A 63 -19.52 -3.34 12.01
N ARG A 64 -19.31 -2.07 12.38
CA ARG A 64 -18.38 -1.71 13.46
C ARG A 64 -18.89 -2.16 14.83
N ASP A 65 -20.20 -2.16 15.04
CA ASP A 65 -20.81 -2.38 16.35
C ASP A 65 -20.84 -3.87 16.70
N SER A 66 -21.24 -4.71 15.74
CA SER A 66 -21.26 -6.16 15.87
C SER A 66 -19.90 -6.80 15.61
N GLY A 67 -19.05 -6.15 14.81
CA GLY A 67 -17.78 -6.73 14.36
C GLY A 67 -17.94 -7.79 13.26
N GLU A 68 -19.14 -7.92 12.68
CA GLU A 68 -19.46 -8.92 11.67
C GLU A 68 -19.22 -8.41 10.24
N GLY A 69 -19.11 -9.36 9.31
CA GLY A 69 -18.91 -9.07 7.89
C GLY A 69 -18.65 -10.34 7.08
N LEU A 70 -17.77 -10.25 6.09
CA LEU A 70 -17.42 -11.40 5.25
C LEU A 70 -16.31 -12.22 5.92
N GLU A 71 -16.62 -13.46 6.28
CA GLU A 71 -15.61 -14.47 6.65
C GLU A 71 -14.83 -14.88 5.41
N LEU A 72 -13.54 -14.57 5.42
CA LEU A 72 -12.58 -14.95 4.37
C LEU A 72 -12.03 -16.36 4.60
N ALA A 73 -11.80 -16.72 5.87
CA ALA A 73 -11.24 -18.00 6.27
C ALA A 73 -11.40 -18.25 7.78
N ARG A 74 -11.14 -19.49 8.21
CA ARG A 74 -11.19 -19.90 9.63
C ARG A 74 -9.91 -20.55 10.10
N ILE A 75 -9.27 -20.03 11.15
CA ILE A 75 -8.01 -20.54 11.71
C ILE A 75 -8.12 -22.03 12.10
N THR A 76 -7.16 -22.84 11.65
CA THR A 76 -7.02 -24.28 11.91
C THR A 76 -5.80 -24.60 12.76
N VAL A 77 -4.75 -23.78 12.69
CA VAL A 77 -3.56 -23.85 13.55
C VAL A 77 -3.27 -22.47 14.12
N TRP A 78 -3.01 -22.41 15.43
CA TRP A 78 -2.65 -21.19 16.14
C TRP A 78 -1.54 -21.48 17.15
N GLU A 79 -0.30 -21.32 16.70
CA GLU A 79 0.90 -21.48 17.51
C GLU A 79 1.71 -20.17 17.48
N PRO A 80 1.52 -19.30 18.49
CA PRO A 80 2.17 -17.98 18.53
C PRO A 80 3.68 -18.05 18.30
N GLY A 81 4.14 -17.28 17.31
CA GLY A 81 5.55 -17.20 16.90
C GLY A 81 6.10 -18.44 16.19
N LYS A 82 5.23 -19.36 15.74
CA LYS A 82 5.66 -20.60 15.07
C LYS A 82 4.84 -20.90 13.82
N HIS A 83 3.52 -21.02 13.97
CA HIS A 83 2.66 -21.54 12.90
C HIS A 83 1.25 -20.97 13.00
N LEU A 84 0.75 -20.47 11.88
CA LEU A 84 -0.62 -20.04 11.68
C LEU A 84 -1.13 -20.70 10.40
N ALA A 85 -2.28 -21.35 10.46
CA ALA A 85 -2.95 -21.90 9.29
C ALA A 85 -4.46 -21.67 9.39
N TRP A 86 -5.15 -21.65 8.26
CA TRP A 86 -6.61 -21.49 8.24
C TRP A 86 -7.27 -22.27 7.11
N GLN A 87 -8.53 -22.62 7.33
CA GLN A 87 -9.46 -23.20 6.40
C GLN A 87 -10.03 -22.10 5.47
N SER A 88 -9.24 -21.72 4.47
CA SER A 88 -9.56 -22.10 3.09
C SER A 88 -8.73 -23.38 2.87
N ALA A 89 -9.02 -24.33 1.98
CA ALA A 89 -8.24 -25.59 1.96
C ALA A 89 -6.75 -25.45 1.51
N LEU A 90 -6.15 -24.26 1.66
CA LEU A 90 -5.15 -23.73 0.75
C LEU A 90 -3.99 -22.96 1.39
N ASP A 91 -4.13 -22.28 2.54
CA ASP A 91 -3.11 -21.32 2.99
C ASP A 91 -2.41 -21.69 4.33
N ASP A 92 -1.07 -21.60 4.37
CA ASP A 92 -0.18 -21.92 5.50
C ASP A 92 0.83 -20.78 5.75
N VAL A 93 1.03 -20.38 7.01
CA VAL A 93 1.99 -19.32 7.40
C VAL A 93 2.92 -19.79 8.51
N ARG A 94 4.23 -19.78 8.25
CA ARG A 94 5.27 -20.22 9.19
C ARG A 94 6.22 -19.09 9.57
N PHE A 95 6.68 -19.11 10.82
CA PHE A 95 7.56 -18.09 11.40
C PHE A 95 8.86 -18.76 11.85
N ASP A 96 9.92 -18.61 11.06
CA ASP A 96 11.20 -19.24 11.32
C ASP A 96 12.22 -18.21 11.84
N PRO A 97 12.86 -18.44 13.00
CA PRO A 97 13.84 -17.50 13.55
C PRO A 97 15.10 -17.43 12.69
N THR A 98 15.71 -16.24 12.61
CA THR A 98 17.03 -16.01 12.03
C THR A 98 17.94 -15.31 13.04
N ASP A 99 19.24 -15.18 12.70
CA ASP A 99 20.20 -14.43 13.53
C ASP A 99 19.79 -12.97 13.76
N ASN A 100 19.01 -12.38 12.84
CA ASN A 100 18.65 -10.97 12.82
C ASN A 100 17.13 -10.70 12.86
N GLY A 101 16.31 -11.72 13.15
CA GLY A 101 14.85 -11.58 13.17
C GLY A 101 14.09 -12.86 12.85
N THR A 102 13.16 -12.76 11.91
CA THR A 102 12.24 -13.84 11.53
C THR A 102 12.03 -13.85 10.02
N ILE A 103 12.01 -15.03 9.41
CA ILE A 103 11.46 -15.22 8.06
C ILE A 103 10.01 -15.70 8.22
N VAL A 104 9.09 -14.96 7.62
CA VAL A 104 7.68 -15.36 7.55
C VAL A 104 7.43 -15.96 6.17
N HIS A 105 7.10 -17.24 6.14
CA HIS A 105 6.77 -17.99 4.94
C HIS A 105 5.26 -18.04 4.76
N LEU A 106 4.77 -17.73 3.56
CA LEU A 106 3.37 -17.87 3.19
C LEU A 106 3.26 -18.83 2.02
N GLU A 107 2.32 -19.77 2.08
CA GLU A 107 2.02 -20.72 1.02
C GLU A 107 0.51 -20.76 0.78
N ALA A 108 0.07 -20.75 -0.48
CA ALA A 108 -1.30 -20.99 -0.91
C ALA A 108 -1.30 -22.12 -1.91
N THR A 109 -2.31 -22.96 -1.82
CA THR A 109 -2.61 -24.01 -2.77
C THR A 109 -3.87 -23.62 -3.55
N ILE A 110 -4.01 -23.99 -4.81
CA ILE A 110 -5.24 -23.83 -5.59
C ILE A 110 -5.64 -25.25 -5.97
N PRO A 111 -6.83 -25.74 -5.56
CA PRO A 111 -7.21 -27.12 -5.81
C PRO A 111 -7.35 -27.35 -7.31
N VAL A 112 -7.19 -28.61 -7.72
CA VAL A 112 -7.51 -29.08 -9.07
C VAL A 112 -8.92 -28.64 -9.49
N GLY A 113 -9.04 -27.90 -10.60
CA GLY A 113 -10.31 -27.37 -11.09
C GLY A 113 -10.86 -26.16 -10.32
N GLY A 114 -10.14 -25.68 -9.30
CA GLY A 114 -10.40 -24.41 -8.64
C GLY A 114 -9.93 -23.22 -9.47
N SER A 115 -10.38 -22.03 -9.09
CA SER A 115 -9.87 -20.76 -9.62
C SER A 115 -9.47 -19.89 -8.44
N ASP A 116 -8.34 -19.20 -8.54
CA ASP A 116 -7.98 -18.18 -7.56
C ASP A 116 -8.96 -17.01 -7.70
N ARG A 117 -9.81 -16.85 -6.68
CA ARG A 117 -10.79 -15.75 -6.61
C ARG A 117 -10.33 -14.67 -5.64
N GLY A 118 -9.01 -14.50 -5.46
CA GLY A 118 -8.40 -13.58 -4.50
C GLY A 118 -7.88 -14.27 -3.22
N GLY A 119 -7.89 -15.60 -3.17
CA GLY A 119 -7.39 -16.37 -2.02
C GLY A 119 -5.88 -16.24 -1.84
N THR A 120 -5.12 -16.02 -2.92
CA THR A 120 -3.67 -15.80 -2.84
C THR A 120 -3.28 -14.35 -2.49
N SER A 121 -4.25 -13.49 -2.17
CA SER A 121 -4.00 -12.06 -1.89
C SER A 121 -2.97 -11.85 -0.78
N PHE A 122 -3.08 -12.59 0.33
CA PHE A 122 -2.13 -12.54 1.45
C PHE A 122 -0.69 -12.81 1.00
N ILE A 123 -0.47 -13.81 0.15
CA ILE A 123 0.87 -14.17 -0.37
C ILE A 123 1.43 -13.07 -1.25
N ARG A 124 0.59 -12.45 -2.06
CA ARG A 124 1.03 -11.38 -2.96
C ARG A 124 1.43 -10.12 -2.19
N VAL A 125 0.70 -9.78 -1.13
CA VAL A 125 0.83 -8.48 -0.48
C VAL A 125 1.70 -8.50 0.78
N ALA A 126 1.74 -9.61 1.52
CA ALA A 126 2.46 -9.68 2.80
C ALA A 126 3.95 -9.29 2.66
N PRO A 127 4.72 -9.73 1.64
CA PRO A 127 6.11 -9.33 1.54
C PRO A 127 6.33 -7.82 1.44
N GLN A 128 5.41 -7.10 0.82
CA GLN A 128 5.54 -5.65 0.64
C GLN A 128 4.90 -4.89 1.80
N TRP A 129 3.69 -5.26 2.21
CA TRP A 129 2.91 -4.46 3.17
C TRP A 129 3.22 -4.83 4.61
N PHE A 130 3.23 -6.13 4.93
CA PHE A 130 3.56 -6.60 6.27
C PHE A 130 5.03 -6.30 6.60
N GLY A 131 5.96 -6.59 5.69
CA GLY A 131 7.38 -6.25 5.86
C GLY A 131 7.60 -4.75 6.10
N ALA A 132 6.96 -3.88 5.30
CA ALA A 132 7.05 -2.43 5.46
C ALA A 132 6.43 -1.94 6.78
N TRP A 133 5.32 -2.53 7.22
CA TRP A 133 4.73 -2.22 8.52
C TRP A 133 5.68 -2.56 9.66
N VAL A 134 6.20 -3.79 9.71
CA VAL A 134 7.11 -4.23 10.79
C VAL A 134 8.35 -3.35 10.86
N ALA A 135 8.92 -2.94 9.73
CA ALA A 135 10.09 -2.07 9.67
C ALA A 135 9.89 -0.69 10.35
N ARG A 136 8.65 -0.19 10.41
CA ARG A 136 8.31 1.12 11.03
C ARG A 136 7.45 1.02 12.28
N ARG A 137 7.04 -0.19 12.67
CA ARG A 137 6.03 -0.50 13.68
C ARG A 137 6.24 0.24 15.01
N ASP A 138 7.48 0.30 15.50
CA ASP A 138 7.78 0.87 16.83
C ASP A 138 7.89 2.40 16.81
N THR A 139 7.95 3.00 15.62
CA THR A 139 8.04 4.46 15.42
C THR A 139 6.77 5.07 14.86
N SER A 140 5.89 4.23 14.30
CA SER A 140 4.61 4.64 13.71
C SER A 140 3.50 4.56 14.75
N PRO A 141 2.54 5.50 14.76
CA PRO A 141 1.37 5.38 15.60
C PRO A 141 0.55 4.15 15.18
N HIS A 142 0.05 3.40 16.17
CA HIS A 142 -0.85 2.25 15.94
C HIS A 142 -2.29 2.74 15.75
N GLN A 143 -2.47 3.61 14.76
CA GLN A 143 -3.74 4.21 14.42
C GLN A 143 -4.11 3.84 12.99
N LEU A 144 -5.37 3.45 12.80
CA LEU A 144 -5.90 3.16 11.48
C LEU A 144 -5.82 4.37 10.56
N HIS A 145 -5.38 4.11 9.34
CA HIS A 145 -5.34 5.10 8.27
C HIS A 145 -6.51 4.85 7.32
N ASP A 146 -7.55 5.67 7.41
CA ASP A 146 -8.67 5.65 6.46
C ASP A 146 -8.35 6.57 5.28
N LEU A 147 -8.65 6.12 4.06
CA LEU A 147 -8.53 6.97 2.88
C LEU A 147 -9.52 8.15 2.94
N ALA A 148 -9.07 9.31 2.49
CA ALA A 148 -9.90 10.47 2.29
C ALA A 148 -10.97 10.21 1.22
N ARG A 149 -12.06 10.99 1.27
CA ARG A 149 -13.13 10.94 0.26
C ARG A 149 -12.73 11.51 -1.11
N PHE A 150 -11.48 11.93 -1.26
CA PHE A 150 -10.94 12.49 -2.49
C PHE A 150 -9.69 11.72 -2.89
N ALA A 151 -9.64 11.30 -4.15
CA ALA A 151 -8.50 10.68 -4.78
C ALA A 151 -8.23 11.37 -6.13
N LEU A 152 -6.99 11.32 -6.58
CA LEU A 152 -6.56 11.96 -7.84
C LEU A 152 -5.86 10.94 -8.72
N THR A 153 -6.29 10.81 -9.98
CA THR A 153 -5.51 10.11 -11.01
C THR A 153 -4.70 11.11 -11.80
N LEU A 154 -3.40 10.84 -11.97
CA LEU A 154 -2.53 11.55 -12.88
C LEU A 154 -1.99 10.60 -13.94
N HIS A 155 -2.17 10.97 -15.20
CA HIS A 155 -1.68 10.18 -16.33
C HIS A 155 -0.29 10.67 -16.76
N TYR A 156 0.67 9.75 -16.86
CA TYR A 156 2.05 10.00 -17.27
C TYR A 156 2.41 9.23 -18.54
N ALA A 157 3.30 9.79 -19.37
CA ALA A 157 3.81 9.08 -20.54
C ALA A 157 4.65 7.86 -20.12
N ARG A 158 5.40 7.98 -19.01
CA ARG A 158 6.22 6.90 -18.44
C ARG A 158 5.87 6.68 -16.95
N PRO A 159 4.75 6.00 -16.63
CA PRO A 159 4.21 5.93 -15.27
C PRO A 159 5.19 5.36 -14.24
N ALA A 160 5.91 4.27 -14.55
CA ALA A 160 6.90 3.71 -13.64
C ALA A 160 8.08 4.66 -13.35
N THR A 161 8.55 5.39 -14.38
CA THR A 161 9.63 6.36 -14.21
C THR A 161 9.14 7.58 -13.44
N ALA A 162 7.94 8.05 -13.73
CA ALA A 162 7.31 9.15 -13.02
C ALA A 162 7.11 8.82 -11.54
N ALA A 163 6.58 7.63 -11.22
CA ALA A 163 6.38 7.21 -9.85
C ALA A 163 7.68 7.21 -9.03
N ARG A 164 8.75 6.59 -9.54
CA ARG A 164 10.05 6.60 -8.85
C ARG A 164 10.59 8.02 -8.67
N TRP A 165 10.41 8.87 -9.66
CA TRP A 165 10.83 10.26 -9.58
C TRP A 165 10.00 11.06 -8.56
N LEU A 166 8.68 10.91 -8.53
CA LEU A 166 7.77 11.57 -7.58
C LEU A 166 8.09 11.15 -6.13
N ALA A 167 8.37 9.87 -5.91
CA ALA A 167 8.83 9.38 -4.60
C ALA A 167 10.17 10.00 -4.19
N ALA A 168 11.14 10.07 -5.11
CA ALA A 168 12.45 10.66 -4.85
C ALA A 168 12.36 12.18 -4.60
N ALA A 169 11.76 12.93 -5.52
CA ALA A 169 11.75 14.39 -5.49
C ALA A 169 10.71 14.98 -4.53
N PHE A 170 9.50 14.42 -4.48
CA PHE A 170 8.41 14.97 -3.66
C PHE A 170 8.14 14.18 -2.39
N GLY A 171 8.79 13.03 -2.19
CA GLY A 171 8.66 12.25 -0.97
C GLY A 171 7.35 11.49 -0.85
N PHE A 172 6.66 11.22 -1.97
CA PHE A 172 5.45 10.40 -1.94
C PHE A 172 5.78 8.94 -1.61
N GLU A 173 4.99 8.35 -0.72
CA GLU A 173 5.14 6.97 -0.27
C GLU A 173 4.11 6.09 -0.95
N SER A 174 4.56 4.94 -1.47
CA SER A 174 3.69 3.93 -2.03
C SER A 174 3.57 2.77 -1.04
N PRO A 175 2.37 2.21 -0.83
CA PRO A 175 2.23 1.00 -0.03
C PRO A 175 2.95 -0.21 -0.65
N SER A 176 3.08 -0.23 -1.97
CA SER A 176 3.70 -1.31 -2.74
C SER A 176 5.05 -0.89 -3.32
N ALA A 177 5.89 -1.87 -3.65
CA ALA A 177 7.17 -1.59 -4.31
C ALA A 177 6.93 -0.93 -5.68
N LEU A 178 7.61 0.19 -5.94
CA LEU A 178 7.47 0.88 -7.22
C LEU A 178 8.04 0.03 -8.37
N PRO A 179 7.33 -0.09 -9.52
CA PRO A 179 7.80 -0.88 -10.64
C PRO A 179 9.20 -0.47 -11.12
N ARG A 180 10.04 -1.46 -11.43
CA ARG A 180 11.38 -1.27 -12.01
C ARG A 180 11.31 -1.45 -13.53
N GLY A 181 12.10 -0.67 -14.27
CA GLY A 181 12.11 -0.66 -15.75
C GLY A 181 11.35 0.52 -16.37
N GLU A 182 11.56 0.73 -17.68
CA GLU A 182 10.97 1.84 -18.45
C GLU A 182 9.61 1.50 -19.06
N ASN A 183 9.38 0.22 -19.35
CA ASN A 183 8.13 -0.31 -19.90
C ASN A 183 7.68 -1.48 -19.03
N VAL A 184 6.69 -1.26 -18.18
CA VAL A 184 5.81 -2.37 -17.80
C VAL A 184 4.92 -2.58 -19.03
N ALA A 185 5.42 -3.33 -20.01
CA ALA A 185 4.46 -4.07 -20.83
C ALA A 185 3.77 -4.99 -19.83
N PRO A 186 2.43 -5.03 -19.77
CA PRO A 186 1.78 -5.98 -18.91
C PRO A 186 2.31 -7.36 -19.33
N GLU A 187 2.98 -8.07 -18.41
CA GLU A 187 3.06 -9.51 -18.54
C GLU A 187 1.65 -10.03 -18.82
N VAL A 188 1.50 -11.10 -19.59
CA VAL A 188 0.17 -11.66 -19.87
C VAL A 188 -0.52 -11.96 -18.53
N GLY A 189 -1.52 -11.13 -18.17
CA GLY A 189 -2.17 -11.12 -16.84
C GLY A 189 -1.92 -9.89 -15.95
N ALA A 190 -1.11 -8.91 -16.37
CA ALA A 190 -0.77 -7.68 -15.63
C ALA A 190 -1.56 -6.45 -16.09
N GLU A 191 -2.78 -6.65 -16.59
CA GLU A 191 -3.68 -5.57 -17.03
C GLU A 191 -4.14 -4.68 -15.86
N ASP A 192 -3.94 -5.12 -14.61
CA ASP A 192 -4.43 -4.45 -13.39
C ASP A 192 -3.34 -3.85 -12.51
N GLN A 193 -2.14 -3.54 -13.02
CA GLN A 193 -1.09 -2.96 -12.18
C GLN A 193 -1.21 -1.43 -12.11
N TRP A 194 -2.02 -0.92 -11.17
CA TRP A 194 -2.03 0.52 -10.83
C TRP A 194 -0.86 0.86 -9.90
N ILE A 195 -0.31 2.06 -10.03
CA ILE A 195 0.70 2.59 -9.10
C ILE A 195 0.01 3.60 -8.19
N GLU A 196 -0.02 3.32 -6.90
CA GLU A 196 -0.69 4.15 -5.90
C GLU A 196 0.32 4.77 -4.93
N PHE A 197 0.13 6.05 -4.65
CA PHE A 197 0.75 6.75 -3.53
C PHE A 197 -0.30 7.09 -2.49
N HIS A 198 0.09 7.04 -1.22
CA HIS A 198 -0.65 7.64 -0.12
C HIS A 198 -0.01 8.99 0.20
N VAL A 199 -0.71 10.09 -0.12
CA VAL A 199 -0.27 11.45 0.19
C VAL A 199 -1.14 11.96 1.35
N GLY A 200 -0.61 11.83 2.57
CA GLY A 200 -1.46 11.88 3.76
C GLY A 200 -2.47 10.73 3.70
N ASN A 201 -3.76 11.03 3.82
CA ASN A 201 -4.84 10.05 3.63
C ASN A 201 -5.44 10.04 2.23
N CYS A 202 -4.94 10.82 1.27
CA CYS A 202 -5.47 10.78 -0.10
C CYS A 202 -4.74 9.72 -0.94
N SER A 203 -5.50 8.98 -1.75
CA SER A 203 -4.93 8.15 -2.82
C SER A 203 -4.57 9.01 -4.02
N LEU A 204 -3.35 8.83 -4.52
CA LEU A 204 -2.86 9.39 -5.77
C LEU A 204 -2.48 8.24 -6.70
N MET A 205 -3.23 8.09 -7.79
CA MET A 205 -3.05 7.02 -8.76
C MET A 205 -2.23 7.53 -9.95
N ILE A 206 -1.22 6.76 -10.34
CA ILE A 206 -0.39 7.04 -11.51
C ILE A 206 -0.77 6.04 -12.60
N GLU A 207 -1.29 6.56 -13.69
CA GLU A 207 -1.73 5.78 -14.83
C GLU A 207 -0.95 6.13 -16.10
N ARG A 208 -1.02 5.24 -17.09
CA ARG A 208 -0.46 5.51 -18.41
C ARG A 208 -1.32 6.53 -19.13
N MET A 209 -0.67 7.51 -19.74
CA MET A 209 -1.29 8.44 -20.68
C MET A 209 -1.31 7.84 -22.08
N ASN A 210 -2.46 7.97 -22.74
CA ASN A 210 -2.63 7.60 -24.14
C ASN A 210 -2.43 8.82 -25.04
N GLY A 211 -1.40 8.80 -25.89
CA GLY A 211 -1.08 9.93 -26.78
C GLY A 211 -0.10 10.95 -26.17
N PRO A 212 0.22 12.03 -26.92
CA PRO A 212 1.20 13.02 -26.50
C PRO A 212 0.68 13.89 -25.35
N LEU A 213 1.59 14.37 -24.50
CA LEU A 213 1.27 15.32 -23.44
C LEU A 213 0.95 16.69 -24.05
N ASP A 214 -0.28 17.18 -23.87
CA ASP A 214 -0.64 18.57 -24.17
C ASP A 214 -0.78 19.38 -22.88
N HIS A 215 0.28 20.09 -22.52
CA HIS A 215 0.30 20.95 -21.34
C HIS A 215 -0.78 22.05 -21.35
N ARG A 216 -1.33 22.42 -22.52
CA ARG A 216 -2.41 23.42 -22.61
C ARG A 216 -3.75 22.90 -22.09
N GLN A 217 -3.91 21.57 -22.00
CA GLN A 217 -5.12 20.93 -21.51
C GLN A 217 -5.06 20.59 -20.01
N LEU A 218 -3.90 20.75 -19.38
CA LEU A 218 -3.77 20.59 -17.93
C LEU A 218 -4.47 21.77 -17.22
N THR A 219 -5.72 21.56 -16.83
CA THR A 219 -6.55 22.57 -16.16
C THR A 219 -6.43 22.55 -14.64
N HIS A 220 -5.76 21.55 -14.07
CA HIS A 220 -5.67 21.34 -12.63
C HIS A 220 -4.20 21.32 -12.18
N VAL A 221 -3.94 21.89 -11.00
CA VAL A 221 -2.65 21.86 -10.32
C VAL A 221 -2.87 21.16 -8.98
N PRO A 222 -2.24 20.01 -8.71
CA PRO A 222 -2.33 19.37 -7.41
C PRO A 222 -1.66 20.24 -6.34
N TRP A 223 -2.32 20.35 -5.18
CA TRP A 223 -1.75 20.99 -4.00
C TRP A 223 -1.44 19.93 -2.96
N VAL A 224 -0.21 19.94 -2.47
CA VAL A 224 0.25 19.04 -1.41
C VAL A 224 0.66 19.87 -0.21
N PHE A 225 0.11 19.52 0.95
CA PHE A 225 0.46 20.18 2.19
C PHE A 225 1.62 19.46 2.87
N VAL A 226 2.65 20.21 3.24
CA VAL A 226 3.87 19.67 3.86
C VAL A 226 4.20 20.45 5.12
N ASP A 227 4.71 19.75 6.15
CA ASP A 227 5.01 20.36 7.45
C ASP A 227 6.25 21.26 7.39
N ASP A 228 7.30 20.79 6.72
CA ASP A 228 8.55 21.52 6.50
C ASP A 228 8.75 21.84 5.01
N LEU A 229 8.30 23.03 4.62
CA LEU A 229 8.37 23.49 3.25
C LEU A 229 9.80 23.74 2.76
N ALA A 230 10.71 24.16 3.64
CA ALA A 230 12.09 24.45 3.29
C ALA A 230 12.87 23.15 3.02
N ALA A 231 12.71 22.16 3.88
CA ALA A 231 13.28 20.83 3.68
C ALA A 231 12.70 20.15 2.43
N HIS A 232 11.38 20.27 2.21
CA HIS A 232 10.73 19.71 1.03
C HIS A 232 11.23 20.37 -0.27
N LEU A 233 11.38 21.70 -0.30
CA LEU A 233 11.97 22.42 -1.45
C LEU A 233 13.40 21.99 -1.73
N ALA A 234 14.24 21.83 -0.69
CA ALA A 234 15.61 21.36 -0.86
C ALA A 234 15.64 19.96 -1.49
N ARG A 235 14.84 19.02 -0.97
CA ARG A 235 14.69 17.67 -1.53
C ARG A 235 14.27 17.71 -3.00
N ALA A 236 13.27 18.52 -3.34
CA ALA A 236 12.77 18.63 -4.72
C ALA A 236 13.88 19.11 -5.67
N ARG A 237 14.66 20.12 -5.28
CA ARG A 237 15.81 20.63 -6.05
C ARG A 237 16.89 19.56 -6.24
N ASP A 238 17.27 18.90 -5.16
CA ASP A 238 18.35 17.90 -5.16
C ASP A 238 18.00 16.69 -6.05
N ASN A 239 16.71 16.44 -6.30
CA ASN A 239 16.20 15.37 -7.15
C ASN A 239 15.74 15.86 -8.53
N GLY A 240 16.14 17.08 -8.94
CA GLY A 240 15.97 17.57 -10.30
C GLY A 240 14.59 18.16 -10.63
N ALA A 241 13.78 18.53 -9.65
CA ALA A 241 12.54 19.27 -9.89
C ALA A 241 12.86 20.69 -10.41
N THR A 242 12.12 21.15 -11.41
CA THR A 242 12.28 22.52 -11.91
C THR A 242 11.44 23.46 -11.05
N ILE A 243 12.08 24.29 -10.23
CA ILE A 243 11.38 25.25 -9.38
C ILE A 243 10.95 26.46 -10.21
N VAL A 244 9.64 26.62 -10.41
CA VAL A 244 9.03 27.72 -11.17
C VAL A 244 8.90 28.96 -10.29
N GLU A 245 8.52 28.75 -9.03
CA GLU A 245 8.35 29.81 -8.03
C GLU A 245 8.96 29.30 -6.73
N GLY A 246 9.89 30.06 -6.15
CA GLY A 246 10.44 29.77 -4.83
C GLY A 246 9.40 29.92 -3.72
N ILE A 247 9.81 29.78 -2.45
CA ILE A 247 8.88 30.00 -1.34
C ILE A 247 8.42 31.46 -1.36
N THR A 248 7.11 31.65 -1.52
CA THR A 248 6.44 32.95 -1.37
C THR A 248 5.54 32.93 -0.15
N THR A 249 5.35 34.10 0.44
CA THR A 249 4.52 34.30 1.63
C THR A 249 3.43 35.32 1.29
N HIS A 250 2.37 34.84 0.64
CA HIS A 250 1.17 35.65 0.37
C HIS A 250 -0.07 34.89 0.82
N GLY A 251 -0.54 35.18 2.03
CA GLY A 251 -1.62 34.45 2.72
C GLY A 251 -1.15 33.15 3.38
N PHE A 252 -0.35 32.35 2.68
CA PHE A 252 0.30 31.13 3.19
C PHE A 252 1.69 30.98 2.55
N GLU A 253 2.53 30.10 3.11
CA GLU A 253 3.83 29.77 2.53
C GLU A 253 3.67 28.68 1.49
N SER A 254 4.17 28.89 0.27
CA SER A 254 4.14 27.87 -0.78
C SER A 254 5.24 28.06 -1.83
N TYR A 255 5.54 27.00 -2.57
CA TYR A 255 6.38 27.05 -3.76
C TYR A 255 5.74 26.25 -4.90
N VAL A 256 6.16 26.52 -6.14
CA VAL A 256 5.68 25.81 -7.33
C VAL A 256 6.85 25.15 -8.04
N ALA A 257 6.68 23.89 -8.40
CA ALA A 257 7.66 23.13 -9.17
C ALA A 257 7.01 22.37 -10.33
N LEU A 258 7.81 22.09 -11.36
CA LEU A 258 7.47 21.13 -12.39
C LEU A 258 8.09 19.78 -12.08
N ASP A 259 7.33 18.72 -12.37
CA ASP A 259 7.85 17.34 -12.34
C ASP A 259 8.67 16.99 -13.60
N LEU A 260 9.19 15.75 -13.64
CA LEU A 260 10.02 15.25 -14.75
C LEU A 260 9.37 15.30 -16.13
N GLU A 261 8.05 15.41 -16.21
CA GLU A 261 7.30 15.51 -17.46
C GLU A 261 6.65 16.90 -17.61
N GLY A 262 7.05 17.88 -16.80
CA GLY A 262 6.63 19.28 -16.92
C GLY A 262 5.27 19.62 -16.32
N ARG A 263 4.68 18.76 -15.47
CA ARG A 263 3.41 19.09 -14.79
C ARG A 263 3.66 19.96 -13.57
N SER A 264 2.81 20.96 -13.37
CA SER A 264 2.91 21.89 -12.24
C SER A 264 2.34 21.30 -10.96
N TRP A 265 3.08 21.45 -9.87
CA TRP A 265 2.71 21.07 -8.52
C TRP A 265 2.87 22.26 -7.58
N ARG A 266 1.94 22.42 -6.64
CA ARG A 266 2.09 23.39 -5.56
C ARG A 266 2.27 22.68 -4.23
N PHE A 267 3.32 23.05 -3.52
CA PHE A 267 3.55 22.61 -2.15
C PHE A 267 3.31 23.78 -1.22
N ALA A 268 2.51 23.57 -0.18
CA ALA A 268 2.11 24.61 0.73
C ALA A 268 2.28 24.16 2.17
N LYS A 269 2.74 25.06 3.03
CA LYS A 269 2.65 24.86 4.47
C LYS A 269 1.32 25.44 4.94
N ALA A 270 0.34 24.57 5.08
CA ALA A 270 -0.94 24.90 5.69
C ALA A 270 -1.44 23.68 6.46
N ARG A 271 -2.27 23.92 7.46
CA ARG A 271 -2.98 22.87 8.20
C ARG A 271 -4.45 22.88 7.77
N PRO A 272 -4.84 22.23 6.67
CA PRO A 272 -6.25 21.95 6.46
C PRO A 272 -6.71 21.12 7.66
N THR A 273 -7.63 21.66 8.47
CA THR A 273 -8.19 20.92 9.60
C THR A 273 -8.92 19.70 9.06
N GLN A 274 -8.34 18.52 9.22
CA GLN A 274 -9.10 17.29 9.11
C GLN A 274 -10.00 17.21 10.36
N PRO A 275 -11.33 17.04 10.21
CA PRO A 275 -12.17 16.67 11.34
C PRO A 275 -11.60 15.40 11.96
N ARG A 276 -11.52 15.39 13.30
CA ARG A 276 -11.17 14.18 14.06
C ARG A 276 -12.16 13.05 13.80
#